data_AF-A0A1I0A701-F1
#
_entry.id   AF-A0A1I0A701-F1
#
_cell.length_a   1.000
_cell.length_b   1.000
_cell.length_c   1.000
_cell.angle_alpha   90.00
_cell.angle_beta   90.00
_cell.angle_gamma   90.00
#
_symmetry.space_group_name_H-M   'P 1'
#
loop_
_entity.id
_entity.type
_entity.pdbx_description
1 polymer ?
#
loop_
_entity_poly.entity_id
_entity_poly.type
_entity_poly.pdbx_seq_one_letter_code
_entity_poly.pdbx_strand_id
1 'polypeptide(L)'
;MSETTIKRPSLGIAFIPIVISLVIFIGGIGMLKYPAELMLLFAGIVFAIFAVLNGHQWDKIIVVMGDKIKRALPAILFCIGILIGTWMISGTIPLFVYYGLNIINPSYLYLLAFLVTAIVSTCVGTSWGSAGTIGVAIMSIAETMDLSLAITAGAVVVGSLFW
;
A
#
# COMPACT_ATOMS: atom_id res chain seq x y z
N MET A 1 18.36 -16.36 -32.59
CA MET A 1 17.48 -15.46 -31.81
C MET A 1 17.57 -14.09 -32.45
N SER A 2 16.54 -13.69 -33.21
CA SER A 2 16.51 -12.39 -33.88
C SER A 2 16.38 -11.29 -32.83
N GLU A 3 17.39 -10.44 -32.71
CA GLU A 3 17.32 -9.19 -31.96
C GLU A 3 16.28 -8.29 -32.63
N THR A 4 15.05 -8.32 -32.13
CA THR A 4 14.04 -7.31 -32.46
C THR A 4 14.54 -5.98 -31.91
N THR A 5 15.07 -5.15 -32.81
CA THR A 5 15.42 -3.76 -32.55
C THR A 5 14.14 -2.99 -32.23
N ILE A 6 13.76 -2.98 -30.95
CA ILE A 6 12.59 -2.27 -30.45
C ILE A 6 12.81 -0.78 -30.75
N LYS A 7 12.07 -0.27 -31.72
CA LYS A 7 12.14 1.13 -32.15
C LYS A 7 11.64 1.99 -30.99
N ARG A 8 12.44 2.95 -30.54
CA ARG A 8 12.01 3.90 -29.51
C ARG A 8 10.77 4.63 -30.03
N PRO A 9 9.65 4.64 -29.29
CA PRO A 9 8.46 5.36 -29.72
C PRO A 9 8.79 6.85 -29.88
N SER A 10 8.25 7.46 -30.93
CA SER A 10 8.29 8.91 -31.11
C SER A 10 7.66 9.60 -29.89
N LEU A 11 8.18 10.77 -29.50
CA LEU A 11 7.68 11.57 -28.37
C LEU A 11 6.15 11.71 -28.39
N GLY A 12 5.56 11.92 -29.57
CA GLY A 12 4.10 12.06 -29.71
C GLY A 12 3.31 10.79 -29.34
N ILE A 13 3.87 9.60 -29.61
CA ILE A 13 3.22 8.31 -29.31
C ILE A 13 3.36 8.00 -27.80
N ALA A 14 4.43 8.45 -27.15
CA ALA A 14 4.64 8.27 -25.72
C ALA A 14 3.67 9.09 -24.85
N PHE A 15 3.11 10.20 -25.35
CA PHE A 15 2.11 11.00 -24.63
C PHE A 15 0.74 10.30 -24.53
N ILE A 16 0.41 9.41 -25.46
CA ILE A 16 -0.91 8.75 -25.53
C ILE A 16 -1.26 8.00 -24.23
N PRO A 17 -0.45 7.04 -23.72
CA PRO A 17 -0.77 6.32 -22.50
C PRO A 17 -0.79 7.22 -21.25
N ILE A 18 -0.01 8.31 -21.25
CA ILE A 18 0.01 9.30 -20.17
C ILE A 18 -1.34 10.02 -20.10
N VAL A 19 -1.82 10.54 -21.23
CA VAL A 19 -3.10 11.26 -21.30
C VAL A 19 -4.26 10.33 -20.94
N ILE A 20 -4.27 9.10 -21.45
CA ILE A 20 -5.30 8.11 -21.11
C ILE A 20 -5.31 7.82 -19.61
N SER A 21 -4.13 7.62 -19.01
CA SER A 21 -4.02 7.39 -17.57
C SER A 21 -4.52 8.61 -16.79
N LEU A 22 -4.20 9.83 -17.21
CA LEU A 22 -4.67 11.06 -16.58
C LEU A 22 -6.21 11.16 -16.59
N VAL A 23 -6.85 10.79 -17.70
CA VAL A 23 -8.31 10.73 -17.81
C VAL A 23 -8.89 9.67 -16.89
N ILE A 24 -8.25 8.49 -16.78
CA ILE A 24 -8.66 7.42 -15.85
C ILE A 24 -8.60 7.92 -14.40
N PHE A 25 -7.53 8.60 -14.00
CA PHE A 25 -7.41 9.14 -12.64
C PHE A 25 -8.42 10.25 -12.36
N ILE A 26 -8.59 11.21 -13.28
CA ILE A 26 -9.54 12.31 -13.10
C ILE A 26 -10.99 11.80 -13.07
N GLY A 27 -11.36 10.91 -13.99
CA GLY A 27 -12.71 10.34 -14.05
C GLY A 27 -12.98 9.37 -12.89
N GLY A 28 -12.01 8.52 -12.56
CA GLY A 28 -12.14 7.50 -11.53
C GLY A 28 -12.20 8.07 -10.12
N ILE A 29 -11.22 8.89 -9.74
CA ILE A 29 -11.16 9.47 -8.39
C ILE A 29 -12.09 10.68 -8.30
N GLY A 30 -12.05 11.57 -9.31
CA GLY A 30 -12.75 12.86 -9.26
C GLY A 30 -14.26 12.76 -9.44
N MET A 31 -14.75 11.91 -10.36
CA MET A 31 -16.19 11.79 -10.64
C MET A 31 -16.82 10.58 -9.96
N LEU A 32 -16.18 9.42 -10.09
CA LEU A 32 -16.74 8.13 -9.66
C LEU A 32 -16.38 7.74 -8.22
N LYS A 33 -15.48 8.49 -7.56
CA LYS A 33 -14.96 8.23 -6.21
C LYS A 33 -14.48 6.78 -6.01
N TYR A 34 -13.91 6.19 -7.05
CA TYR A 34 -13.30 4.87 -6.95
C TYR A 34 -11.95 4.93 -6.22
N PRO A 35 -11.57 3.86 -5.52
CA PRO A 35 -10.28 3.77 -4.83
C PRO A 35 -9.12 3.88 -5.82
N ALA A 36 -8.04 4.51 -5.37
CA ALA A 36 -6.88 4.83 -6.21
C ALA A 36 -6.17 3.57 -6.72
N GLU A 37 -6.20 2.46 -5.98
CA GLU A 37 -5.62 1.18 -6.37
C GLU A 37 -6.23 0.63 -7.66
N LEU A 38 -7.56 0.73 -7.81
CA LEU A 38 -8.24 0.29 -9.02
C LEU A 38 -7.82 1.15 -10.21
N MET A 39 -7.68 2.46 -10.03
CA MET A 39 -7.23 3.37 -11.09
C MET A 39 -5.78 3.12 -11.50
N LEU A 40 -4.90 2.84 -10.53
CA LEU A 40 -3.53 2.41 -10.77
C LEU A 40 -3.47 1.10 -11.59
N LEU A 41 -4.35 0.14 -11.28
CA LEU A 41 -4.44 -1.12 -12.01
C LEU A 41 -4.88 -0.90 -13.46
N PHE A 42 -5.92 -0.11 -13.70
CA PHE A 42 -6.35 0.24 -15.06
C PHE A 42 -5.29 1.00 -15.85
N ALA A 43 -4.62 1.98 -15.24
CA ALA A 43 -3.51 2.69 -15.87
C ALA A 43 -2.36 1.72 -16.22
N GLY A 44 -2.03 0.80 -15.32
CA GLY A 44 -1.05 -0.27 -15.55
C GLY A 44 -1.40 -1.14 -16.76
N ILE A 45 -2.67 -1.51 -16.91
CA ILE A 45 -3.16 -2.25 -18.09
C ILE A 45 -2.96 -1.44 -19.37
N VAL A 46 -3.32 -0.15 -19.37
CA VAL A 46 -3.11 0.73 -20.53
C VAL A 46 -1.64 0.79 -20.92
N PHE A 47 -0.73 0.96 -19.95
CA PHE A 47 0.71 0.96 -20.20
C PHE A 47 1.23 -0.39 -20.70
N ALA A 48 0.70 -1.50 -20.17
CA ALA A 48 1.07 -2.85 -20.60
C ALA A 48 0.63 -3.13 -22.04
N ILE A 49 -0.61 -2.78 -22.39
CA ILE A 49 -1.14 -2.88 -23.76
C ILE A 49 -0.29 -2.04 -24.71
N PHE A 50 0.00 -0.79 -24.33
CA PHE A 50 0.83 0.09 -25.13
C PHE A 50 2.24 -0.49 -25.37
N ALA A 51 2.87 -1.08 -24.35
CA ALA A 51 4.18 -1.71 -24.48
C ALA A 51 4.17 -2.91 -25.45
N VAL A 52 3.15 -3.76 -25.35
CA VAL A 52 2.96 -4.91 -26.28
C VAL A 52 2.75 -4.43 -27.72
N LEU A 53 1.91 -3.41 -27.93
CA LEU A 53 1.68 -2.82 -29.26
C LEU A 53 2.95 -2.20 -29.87
N ASN A 54 3.88 -1.74 -29.03
CA ASN A 54 5.20 -1.24 -29.47
C ASN A 54 6.25 -2.35 -29.65
N GLY A 55 5.83 -3.63 -29.65
CA GLY A 55 6.70 -4.77 -29.95
C GLY A 55 7.48 -5.32 -28.74
N HIS A 56 7.14 -4.93 -27.51
CA HIS A 56 7.74 -5.54 -26.33
C HIS A 56 7.08 -6.90 -26.05
N GLN A 57 7.91 -7.90 -25.74
CA GLN A 57 7.42 -9.20 -25.29
C GLN A 57 6.81 -9.10 -23.90
N TRP A 58 5.68 -9.78 -23.71
CA TRP A 58 4.94 -9.83 -22.44
C TRP A 58 5.83 -10.23 -21.25
N ASP A 59 6.67 -11.24 -21.41
CA ASP A 59 7.57 -11.72 -20.34
C ASP A 59 8.54 -10.63 -19.88
N LYS A 60 9.07 -9.84 -20.83
CA LYS A 60 9.97 -8.72 -20.51
C LYS A 60 9.24 -7.63 -19.75
N ILE A 61 7.98 -7.35 -20.07
CA ILE A 61 7.16 -6.34 -19.38
C ILE A 61 6.98 -6.74 -17.91
N ILE A 62 6.59 -7.99 -17.64
CA ILE A 62 6.40 -8.50 -16.28
C ILE A 62 7.70 -8.44 -15.48
N VAL A 63 8.83 -8.86 -16.07
CA VAL A 63 10.15 -8.80 -15.41
C VAL A 63 10.51 -7.37 -15.00
N VAL A 64 10.36 -6.41 -15.92
CA VAL A 64 10.67 -5.00 -15.65
C VAL A 64 9.74 -4.41 -14.59
N MET A 65 8.44 -4.75 -14.61
CA MET A 65 7.49 -4.34 -13.56
C MET A 65 7.90 -4.90 -12.20
N GLY A 66 8.23 -6.18 -12.13
CA GLY A 66 8.70 -6.84 -10.91
C GLY A 66 9.98 -6.21 -10.35
N ASP A 67 10.94 -5.89 -11.20
CA ASP A 67 12.19 -5.25 -10.78
C ASP A 67 11.99 -3.84 -10.23
N LYS A 68 11.04 -3.07 -10.78
CA LYS A 68 10.67 -1.75 -10.23
C LYS A 68 10.09 -1.87 -8.82
N ILE A 69 9.21 -2.84 -8.61
CA ILE A 69 8.62 -3.13 -7.28
C ILE A 69 9.73 -3.53 -6.30
N LYS A 70 10.61 -4.47 -6.68
CA LYS A 70 11.74 -4.92 -5.86
C LYS A 70 12.68 -3.78 -5.46
N ARG A 71 12.90 -2.79 -6.33
CA ARG A 71 13.73 -1.62 -6.02
C ARG A 71 13.05 -0.63 -5.07
N ALA A 72 11.72 -0.52 -5.11
CA ALA A 72 10.97 0.41 -4.28
C ALA A 72 10.71 -0.12 -2.86
N LEU A 73 10.46 -1.43 -2.71
CA LEU A 73 10.13 -2.04 -1.41
C LEU A 73 11.13 -1.73 -0.29
N PRO A 74 12.45 -1.89 -0.48
CA PRO A 74 13.42 -1.68 0.59
C PRO A 74 13.39 -0.25 1.15
N ALA A 75 13.18 0.75 0.29
CA ALA A 75 13.10 2.14 0.73
C ALA A 75 11.87 2.39 1.62
N ILE A 76 10.72 1.83 1.25
CA ILE A 76 9.48 1.95 2.03
C ILE A 76 9.64 1.29 3.40
N LEU A 77 10.16 0.04 3.41
CA LEU A 77 10.38 -0.70 4.66
C LEU A 77 11.40 -0.02 5.57
N PHE A 78 12.44 0.59 5.01
CA PHE A 78 13.44 1.33 5.77
C PHE A 78 12.83 2.55 6.48
N CYS A 79 12.01 3.33 5.78
CA CYS A 79 11.31 4.47 6.38
C CYS A 79 10.37 4.04 7.51
N ILE A 80 9.61 2.96 7.30
CA ILE A 80 8.70 2.41 8.31
C ILE A 80 9.49 1.90 9.52
N GLY A 81 10.62 1.23 9.30
CA GLY A 81 11.50 0.75 10.37
C GLY A 81 12.05 1.89 11.23
N ILE A 82 12.52 2.98 10.62
CA ILE A 82 12.99 4.17 11.35
C ILE A 82 11.84 4.80 12.16
N LEU A 83 10.65 4.91 11.57
CA LEU A 83 9.47 5.46 12.23
C LEU A 83 9.12 4.67 13.49
N ILE A 84 8.99 3.35 13.36
CA ILE A 84 8.67 2.44 14.48
C ILE A 84 9.76 2.50 15.54
N GLY A 85 11.05 2.45 15.14
CA GLY A 85 12.16 2.53 16.07
C GLY A 85 12.19 3.83 16.87
N THR A 86 11.92 4.96 16.20
CA THR A 86 11.85 6.28 16.85
C THR A 86 10.72 6.33 17.88
N TRP A 87 9.56 5.75 17.56
CA TRP A 87 8.41 5.72 18.47
C TRP A 87 8.59 4.76 19.66
N MET A 88 9.33 3.66 19.46
CA MET A 88 9.74 2.77 20.54
C MET A 88 10.65 3.49 21.53
N ILE A 89 11.69 4.18 21.03
CA ILE A 89 12.65 4.91 21.87
C ILE A 89 11.98 6.11 22.57
N SER A 90 11.10 6.82 21.87
CA SER A 90 10.36 7.96 22.43
C SER A 90 9.29 7.55 23.45
N GLY A 91 8.99 6.25 23.59
CA GLY A 91 7.96 5.76 24.50
C GLY A 91 6.52 5.90 23.99
N THR A 92 6.31 6.37 22.75
CA THR A 92 4.97 6.56 22.16
C THR A 92 4.22 5.25 22.00
N ILE A 93 4.86 4.22 21.43
CA ILE A 93 4.25 2.87 21.30
C ILE A 93 4.00 2.26 22.68
N PRO A 94 4.97 2.23 23.63
CA PRO A 94 4.73 1.77 25.00
C PRO A 94 3.56 2.46 25.70
N LEU A 95 3.40 3.78 25.51
CA LEU A 95 2.30 4.54 26.07
C LEU A 95 0.95 4.11 25.48
N PHE A 96 0.88 3.89 24.16
CA PHE A 96 -0.33 3.34 23.53
C PHE A 96 -0.67 1.94 24.03
N VAL A 97 0.33 1.08 24.23
CA VAL A 97 0.11 -0.26 24.81
C VAL A 97 -0.44 -0.15 26.23
N TYR A 98 0.15 0.70 27.08
CA TYR A 98 -0.30 0.90 28.44
C TYR A 98 -1.76 1.38 28.53
N TYR A 99 -2.14 2.38 27.72
CA TYR A 99 -3.53 2.85 27.70
C TYR A 99 -4.47 1.84 27.05
N GLY A 100 -4.02 1.16 26.00
CA GLY A 100 -4.78 0.10 25.33
C GLY A 100 -5.16 -1.01 26.29
N LEU A 101 -4.22 -1.49 27.10
CA LEU A 101 -4.47 -2.52 28.11
C LEU A 101 -5.48 -2.12 29.18
N ASN A 102 -5.57 -0.84 29.53
CA ASN A 102 -6.50 -0.35 30.54
C ASN A 102 -7.92 -0.12 29.99
N ILE A 103 -8.05 0.21 28.71
CA ILE A 103 -9.32 0.65 28.09
C ILE A 103 -9.96 -0.46 27.24
N ILE A 104 -9.15 -1.31 26.61
CA ILE A 104 -9.62 -2.32 25.65
C ILE A 104 -10.01 -3.59 26.39
N ASN A 105 -11.27 -4.01 26.22
CA ASN A 105 -11.69 -5.34 26.61
C ASN A 105 -11.22 -6.35 25.54
N PRO A 106 -10.53 -7.45 25.93
CA PRO A 106 -9.93 -8.40 24.99
C PRO A 106 -10.95 -9.04 24.03
N SER A 107 -12.21 -9.18 24.43
CA SER A 107 -13.28 -9.72 23.57
C SER A 107 -13.59 -8.84 22.36
N TYR A 108 -13.29 -7.53 22.41
CA TYR A 108 -13.55 -6.58 21.33
C TYR A 108 -12.28 -6.14 20.59
N LEU A 109 -11.11 -6.67 20.95
CA LEU A 109 -9.83 -6.20 20.41
C LEU A 109 -9.78 -6.32 18.89
N TYR A 110 -10.23 -7.42 18.30
CA TYR A 110 -10.17 -7.61 16.84
C TYR A 110 -11.02 -6.60 16.07
N LEU A 111 -12.20 -6.27 16.61
CA LEU A 111 -13.07 -5.27 16.00
C LEU A 111 -12.49 -3.86 16.14
N LEU A 112 -11.97 -3.53 17.31
CA LEU A 112 -11.31 -2.25 17.58
C LEU A 112 -10.05 -2.09 16.72
N ALA A 113 -9.27 -3.16 16.56
CA ALA A 113 -8.09 -3.20 15.71
C ALA A 113 -8.42 -2.78 14.28
N PHE A 114 -9.48 -3.36 13.72
CA PHE A 114 -9.98 -3.01 12.39
C PHE A 114 -10.43 -1.55 12.33
N LEU A 115 -11.32 -1.12 13.24
CA LEU A 115 -11.93 0.21 13.20
C LEU A 115 -10.92 1.34 13.39
N VAL A 116 -10.05 1.22 14.40
CA VAL A 116 -9.02 2.22 14.70
C VAL A 116 -8.05 2.32 13.53
N THR A 117 -7.61 1.19 12.98
CA THR A 117 -6.68 1.22 11.84
C THR A 117 -7.34 1.78 10.59
N ALA A 118 -8.63 1.53 10.37
CA ALA A 118 -9.39 2.13 9.27
C ALA A 118 -9.49 3.66 9.39
N ILE A 119 -9.86 4.17 10.57
CA ILE A 119 -9.95 5.61 10.82
C ILE A 119 -8.59 6.27 10.62
N VAL A 120 -7.52 5.70 11.18
CA VAL A 120 -6.17 6.23 11.02
C VAL A 120 -5.75 6.19 9.56
N SER A 121 -6.07 5.12 8.82
CA SER A 121 -5.72 5.03 7.41
C SER A 121 -6.40 6.08 6.56
N THR A 122 -7.69 6.33 6.76
CA THR A 122 -8.41 7.42 6.08
C THR A 122 -7.80 8.79 6.39
N CYS A 123 -7.30 9.01 7.61
CA CYS A 123 -6.64 10.27 7.98
C CYS A 123 -5.22 10.42 7.43
N VAL A 124 -4.43 9.33 7.44
CA VAL A 124 -3.01 9.31 7.01
C VAL A 124 -2.89 9.18 5.49
N GLY A 125 -3.87 8.57 4.83
CA GLY A 125 -3.94 8.38 3.38
C GLY A 125 -2.96 7.34 2.84
N THR A 126 -2.42 6.44 3.68
CA THR A 126 -1.51 5.35 3.26
C THR A 126 -1.66 4.09 4.13
N SER A 127 -1.70 2.89 3.53
CA SER A 127 -1.78 1.62 4.28
C SER A 127 -0.53 1.38 5.10
N TRP A 128 0.63 1.37 4.43
CA TRP A 128 1.88 0.94 5.03
C TRP A 128 2.28 1.83 6.21
N GLY A 129 2.00 3.13 6.12
CA GLY A 129 2.17 4.06 7.23
C GLY A 129 1.21 3.81 8.39
N SER A 130 -0.06 3.52 8.10
CA SER A 130 -1.09 3.28 9.12
C SER A 130 -0.88 1.96 9.86
N ALA A 131 -0.55 0.89 9.13
CA ALA A 131 -0.16 -0.39 9.70
C ALA A 131 1.12 -0.25 10.55
N GLY A 132 2.09 0.54 10.09
CA GLY A 132 3.35 0.79 10.80
C GLY A 132 3.23 1.64 12.07
N THR A 133 2.22 2.52 12.16
CA THR A 133 2.05 3.43 13.30
C THR A 133 1.16 2.83 14.38
N ILE A 134 -0.15 2.77 14.13
CA ILE A 134 -1.13 2.28 15.11
C ILE A 134 -1.25 0.75 15.09
N GLY A 135 -1.05 0.15 13.92
CA GLY A 135 -1.11 -1.31 13.77
C GLY A 135 -0.09 -2.04 14.62
N VAL A 136 1.16 -1.56 14.66
CA VAL A 136 2.22 -2.12 15.52
C VAL A 136 1.85 -2.04 17.00
N ALA A 137 1.29 -0.91 17.44
CA ALA A 137 0.84 -0.78 18.83
C ALA A 137 -0.28 -1.77 19.18
N ILE A 138 -1.25 -1.96 18.27
CA ILE A 138 -2.33 -2.94 18.45
C ILE A 138 -1.80 -4.38 18.47
N MET A 139 -0.81 -4.69 17.61
CA MET A 139 -0.14 -5.99 17.61
C MET A 139 0.56 -6.27 18.95
N SER A 140 1.25 -5.27 19.51
CA SER A 140 1.87 -5.38 20.84
C SER A 140 0.84 -5.58 21.95
N ILE A 141 -0.31 -4.90 21.90
CA ILE A 141 -1.40 -5.12 22.87
C ILE A 141 -1.92 -6.56 22.78
N ALA A 142 -2.19 -7.05 21.57
CA ALA A 142 -2.68 -8.41 21.37
C ALA A 142 -1.69 -9.47 21.89
N GLU A 143 -0.39 -9.27 21.68
CA GLU A 143 0.66 -10.11 22.24
C GLU A 143 0.64 -10.10 23.79
N THR A 144 0.52 -8.93 24.41
CA THR A 144 0.46 -8.83 25.88
C THR A 144 -0.82 -9.40 26.51
N MET A 145 -1.92 -9.47 25.76
CA MET A 145 -3.20 -10.06 26.20
C MET A 145 -3.34 -11.54 25.85
N ASP A 146 -2.29 -12.16 25.29
CA ASP A 146 -2.28 -13.56 24.81
C ASP A 146 -3.38 -13.86 23.79
N LEU A 147 -3.68 -12.89 22.93
CA LEU A 147 -4.65 -13.00 21.83
C LEU A 147 -3.96 -13.44 20.54
N SER A 148 -4.73 -14.07 19.65
CA SER A 148 -4.20 -14.48 18.33
C SER A 148 -3.64 -13.29 17.54
N LEU A 149 -2.31 -13.28 17.35
CA LEU A 149 -1.64 -12.29 16.50
C LEU A 149 -2.06 -12.44 15.02
N ALA A 150 -2.43 -13.64 14.57
CA ALA A 150 -2.86 -13.87 13.19
C ALA A 150 -4.19 -13.15 12.89
N ILE A 151 -5.17 -13.25 13.79
CA ILE A 151 -6.46 -12.55 13.65
C ILE A 151 -6.26 -11.05 13.77
N THR A 152 -5.42 -10.62 14.72
CA THR A 152 -5.09 -9.20 14.93
C THR A 152 -4.41 -8.60 13.69
N ALA A 153 -3.43 -9.30 13.12
CA ALA A 153 -2.75 -8.86 11.90
C ALA A 153 -3.74 -8.75 10.74
N GLY A 154 -4.66 -9.72 10.60
CA GLY A 154 -5.74 -9.64 9.62
C GLY A 154 -6.61 -8.40 9.80
N ALA A 155 -7.06 -8.12 11.04
CA ALA A 155 -7.88 -6.96 11.35
C ALA A 155 -7.15 -5.63 11.06
N VAL A 156 -5.87 -5.53 11.45
CA VAL A 156 -5.02 -4.35 11.19
C VAL A 156 -4.80 -4.15 9.70
N VAL A 157 -4.43 -5.20 8.94
CA VAL A 157 -4.19 -5.10 7.50
C VAL A 157 -5.46 -4.67 6.76
N VAL A 158 -6.60 -5.32 7.02
CA VAL A 158 -7.86 -4.98 6.36
C VAL A 158 -8.31 -3.56 6.74
N GLY A 159 -8.12 -3.14 8.00
CA GLY A 159 -8.38 -1.76 8.42
C GLY A 159 -7.45 -0.77 7.73
N SER A 160 -6.16 -1.08 7.61
CA SER A 160 -5.18 -0.22 6.95
C SER A 160 -5.47 -0.01 5.47
N LEU A 161 -6.26 -0.87 4.82
CA LEU A 161 -6.60 -0.77 3.40
C LEU A 161 -7.83 0.10 3.11
N PHE A 162 -8.41 0.76 4.12
CA PHE A 162 -9.70 1.44 4.00
C PHE A 162 -9.64 2.93 3.56
N TRP A 163 -8.47 3.46 3.13
CA TRP A 163 -8.31 4.88 2.81
C TRP A 163 -8.69 5.28 1.38
#